data_AF-A0A923XVM5-F1
#
_entry.id   AF-A0A923XVM5-F1
#
_cell.length_a   1.000
_cell.length_b   1.000
_cell.length_c   1.000
_cell.angle_alpha   90.00
_cell.angle_beta   90.00
_cell.angle_gamma   90.00
#
_symmetry.space_group_name_H-M   'P 1'
#
loop_
_entity.id
_entity.type
_entity.pdbx_description
1 polymer ?
#
loop_
_entity_poly.entity_id
_entity_poly.type
_entity_poly.pdbx_seq_one_letter_code
_entity_poly.pdbx_strand_id
1 'polypeptide(L)'
;MFIRLEKRREPSLAMLILTPIASVLLTMLIGIVVFDLIGVNGFKAVIDIFLSPLLVSYKWQDVAVKAAPLIIIALGLAVGNRAQVWNIGA
;
A
#
# COMPACT_ATOMS: atom_id res chain seq x y z
N MET A 1 -33.85 6.24 -0.91
CA MET A 1 -33.30 5.23 0.01
C MET A 1 -31.94 5.74 0.46
N PHE A 2 -31.82 6.24 1.68
CA PHE A 2 -30.57 6.84 2.16
C PHE A 2 -29.62 5.72 2.62
N ILE A 3 -28.38 5.74 2.15
CA ILE A 3 -27.34 4.83 2.62
C ILE A 3 -27.07 5.17 4.09
N ARG A 4 -27.36 4.23 5.00
CA ARG A 4 -27.09 4.38 6.44
C ARG A 4 -25.77 3.67 6.75
N LEU A 5 -24.79 4.42 7.22
CA LEU A 5 -23.51 3.88 7.67
C LEU A 5 -23.67 3.33 9.09
N GLU A 6 -23.50 2.02 9.25
CA GLU A 6 -23.56 1.35 10.54
C GLU A 6 -22.17 0.84 10.93
N LYS A 7 -21.78 1.05 12.19
CA LYS A 7 -20.50 0.56 12.71
C LYS A 7 -20.51 -0.96 12.75
N ARG A 8 -19.60 -1.59 12.01
CA ARG A 8 -19.43 -3.04 12.06
C ARG A 8 -18.77 -3.44 13.39
N ARG A 9 -19.32 -4.45 14.06
CA ARG A 9 -18.77 -5.01 15.30
C ARG A 9 -17.47 -5.78 15.07
N GLU A 10 -17.40 -6.51 13.96
CA GLU A 10 -16.23 -7.30 13.56
C GLU A 10 -15.71 -6.82 12.21
N PRO A 11 -14.37 -6.71 12.05
CA PRO A 11 -13.77 -6.37 10.77
C PRO A 11 -14.01 -7.49 9.76
N SER A 12 -14.31 -7.10 8.52
CA SER A 12 -14.51 -8.07 7.44
C SER A 12 -13.16 -8.66 7.01
N LEU A 13 -13.00 -9.98 7.15
CA LEU A 13 -11.81 -10.69 6.66
C LEU A 13 -11.61 -10.50 5.16
N ALA A 14 -12.69 -10.50 4.38
CA ALA A 14 -12.64 -10.25 2.95
C ALA A 14 -12.07 -8.86 2.66
N MET A 15 -12.52 -7.82 3.37
CA MET A 15 -12.00 -6.45 3.17
C MET A 15 -10.57 -6.28 3.66
N LEU A 16 -10.16 -6.99 4.72
CA LEU A 16 -8.77 -6.96 5.18
C LEU A 16 -7.79 -7.43 4.10
N ILE A 17 -8.20 -8.34 3.22
CA ILE A 17 -7.38 -8.84 2.11
C ILE A 17 -7.62 -8.02 0.83
N LEU A 18 -8.88 -7.73 0.50
CA LEU A 18 -9.23 -7.04 -0.73
C LEU A 18 -8.75 -5.59 -0.75
N THR A 19 -8.77 -4.90 0.38
CA THR A 19 -8.34 -3.49 0.45
C THR A 19 -6.88 -3.31 -0.01
N PRO A 20 -5.87 -3.99 0.57
CA PRO A 20 -4.49 -3.84 0.11
C PRO A 20 -4.30 -4.22 -1.37
N ILE A 21 -4.94 -5.31 -1.84
CA ILE A 21 -4.86 -5.72 -3.25
C ILE A 21 -5.45 -4.65 -4.17
N ALA A 22 -6.66 -4.17 -3.87
CA ALA A 22 -7.33 -3.15 -4.65
C ALA A 22 -6.53 -1.84 -4.67
N SER A 23 -5.95 -1.44 -3.53
CA SER A 23 -5.10 -0.25 -3.44
C SER A 23 -3.86 -0.35 -4.34
N VAL A 24 -3.18 -1.50 -4.37
CA VAL A 24 -2.02 -1.72 -5.25
C VAL A 24 -2.44 -1.66 -6.72
N LEU A 25 -3.52 -2.35 -7.10
CA LEU A 25 -4.00 -2.36 -8.48
C LEU A 25 -4.41 -0.96 -8.96
N LEU A 26 -5.12 -0.22 -8.12
CA LEU A 26 -5.53 1.15 -8.44
C LEU A 26 -4.32 2.08 -8.56
N THR A 27 -3.32 1.91 -7.70
CA THR A 27 -2.06 2.69 -7.77
C THR A 27 -1.32 2.40 -9.07
N MET A 28 -1.23 1.14 -9.48
CA MET A 28 -0.61 0.75 -10.76
C MET A 28 -1.37 1.37 -11.94
N LEU A 29 -2.70 1.32 -11.94
CA LEU A 29 -3.52 1.89 -13.01
C LEU A 29 -3.32 3.41 -13.13
N ILE A 30 -3.35 4.12 -12.01
CA ILE A 30 -3.09 5.57 -11.97
C ILE A 30 -1.67 5.86 -12.43
N GLY A 31 -0.69 5.05 -12.00
CA GLY A 31 0.71 5.17 -12.41
C GLY A 31 0.87 5.09 -13.93
N ILE A 32 0.20 4.14 -14.60
CA ILE A 32 0.22 4.03 -16.07
C ILE A 32 -0.23 5.35 -16.71
N VAL A 33 -1.38 5.87 -16.27
CA VAL A 33 -1.92 7.14 -16.79
C VAL A 33 -0.94 8.29 -16.57
N VAL A 34 -0.36 8.41 -15.38
CA VAL A 34 0.58 9.50 -15.05
C VAL A 34 1.84 9.42 -15.92
N PHE A 35 2.42 8.24 -16.10
CA PHE A 35 3.61 8.08 -16.92
C PHE A 35 3.33 8.34 -18.40
N ASP A 36 2.19 7.88 -18.92
CA ASP A 36 1.76 8.17 -20.29
C ASP A 36 1.60 9.68 -20.52
N LEU A 37 1.05 10.42 -19.56
CA LEU A 37 0.92 11.87 -19.63
C LEU A 37 2.26 12.62 -19.67
N ILE A 38 3.34 12.03 -19.12
CA ILE A 38 4.70 12.59 -19.12
C ILE A 38 5.47 12.16 -20.39
N GLY A 39 4.84 11.38 -21.29
CA GLY A 39 5.45 10.91 -22.54
C GLY A 39 6.33 9.66 -22.38
N VAL A 40 6.21 8.95 -21.26
CA VAL A 40 6.88 7.67 -21.01
C VAL A 40 5.86 6.55 -21.19
N ASN A 41 6.27 5.39 -21.73
CA ASN A 41 5.38 4.23 -21.79
C ASN A 41 4.99 3.77 -20.37
N GLY A 42 3.78 4.09 -19.94
CA GLY A 42 3.33 3.91 -18.56
C GLY A 42 3.18 2.46 -18.16
N PHE A 43 2.73 1.61 -19.08
CA PHE A 43 2.64 0.17 -18.84
C PHE A 43 4.02 -0.44 -18.52
N LYS A 44 5.03 -0.14 -19.34
CA LYS A 44 6.40 -0.60 -19.11
C LYS A 44 6.98 -0.01 -17.83
N ALA A 45 6.77 1.29 -17.59
CA ALA A 45 7.26 1.96 -16.39
C ALA A 45 6.70 1.34 -15.11
N VAL A 46 5.40 1.03 -15.08
CA VAL A 46 4.76 0.38 -13.93
C VAL A 46 5.28 -1.04 -13.72
N ILE A 47 5.48 -1.83 -14.79
CA ILE A 47 6.13 -3.15 -14.67
C ILE A 47 7.53 -3.02 -14.08
N ASP A 48 8.32 -2.07 -14.57
CA ASP A 48 9.71 -1.88 -14.14
C ASP A 48 9.84 -1.39 -12.68
N ILE A 49 8.87 -0.63 -12.19
CA ILE A 49 8.85 -0.10 -10.83
C ILE A 49 8.22 -1.08 -9.84
N PHE A 50 7.12 -1.75 -10.19
CA PHE A 50 6.37 -2.62 -9.26
C PHE A 50 6.73 -4.09 -9.36
N LEU A 51 6.85 -4.65 -10.57
CA LEU A 51 7.03 -6.09 -10.76
C LEU A 51 8.50 -6.49 -10.83
N SER A 52 9.31 -5.75 -11.60
CA SER A 52 10.72 -6.07 -11.79
C SER A 52 11.51 -6.19 -10.47
N PRO A 53 11.30 -5.37 -9.43
CA PRO A 53 12.00 -5.54 -8.16
C PRO A 53 11.60 -6.80 -7.39
N LEU A 54 10.39 -7.34 -7.62
CA LEU A 54 9.94 -8.59 -7.00
C LEU A 54 10.51 -9.81 -7.72
N LEU A 55 10.53 -9.75 -9.05
CA LEU A 55 10.94 -10.87 -9.91
C LEU A 55 12.46 -11.04 -9.99
N VAL A 56 13.23 -9.97 -9.74
CA VAL A 56 14.67 -9.93 -9.99
C VAL A 56 15.45 -9.80 -8.69
N SER A 57 16.10 -10.88 -8.26
CA SER A 57 16.72 -10.99 -6.92
C SER A 57 17.79 -9.95 -6.62
N TYR A 58 18.56 -9.47 -7.61
CA TYR A 58 19.57 -8.44 -7.37
C TYR A 58 18.97 -7.08 -7.01
N LYS A 59 17.69 -6.84 -7.31
CA LYS A 59 16.96 -5.60 -6.94
C LYS A 59 16.39 -5.65 -5.52
N TRP A 60 16.48 -6.78 -4.82
CA TRP A 60 15.90 -6.92 -3.48
C TRP A 60 16.59 -6.03 -2.45
N GLN A 61 17.89 -5.74 -2.64
CA GLN A 61 18.63 -4.82 -1.78
C GLN A 61 18.02 -3.42 -1.84
N ASP A 62 17.71 -2.93 -3.05
CA ASP A 62 17.06 -1.64 -3.25
C ASP A 62 15.67 -1.58 -2.62
N VAL A 63 14.91 -2.67 -2.70
CA VAL A 63 13.58 -2.77 -2.07
C VAL A 63 13.72 -2.74 -0.55
N ALA A 64 14.64 -3.51 0.02
CA ALA A 64 14.86 -3.61 1.46
C ALA A 64 15.28 -2.25 2.06
N VAL A 65 16.22 -1.54 1.43
CA VAL A 65 16.69 -0.23 1.90
C VAL A 65 15.55 0.80 1.90
N LYS A 66 14.71 0.80 0.86
CA LYS A 66 13.55 1.71 0.78
C LYS A 66 12.43 1.34 1.75
N ALA A 67 12.20 0.05 1.98
CA ALA A 67 11.14 -0.44 2.85
C ALA A 67 11.49 -0.35 4.35
N ALA A 68 12.77 -0.47 4.71
CA ALA A 68 13.24 -0.47 6.10
C ALA A 68 12.67 0.65 6.98
N PRO A 69 12.75 1.95 6.61
CA PRO A 69 12.21 3.02 7.46
C PRO A 69 10.69 2.91 7.64
N LEU A 70 9.94 2.55 6.58
CA LEU A 70 8.49 2.38 6.64
C LEU A 70 8.09 1.22 7.55
N ILE A 71 8.83 0.11 7.49
CA ILE A 71 8.62 -1.06 8.37
C ILE A 71 8.86 -0.66 9.82
N ILE A 72 9.93 0.08 10.11
CA ILE A 72 10.24 0.54 11.48
C ILE A 72 9.12 1.42 12.03
N ILE A 73 8.64 2.38 11.23
CA ILE A 73 7.52 3.26 11.62
C ILE A 73 6.26 2.43 11.88
N ALA A 74 5.92 1.50 10.98
CA ALA A 74 4.75 0.64 11.12
C ALA A 74 4.82 -0.24 12.38
N LEU A 75 6.00 -0.79 12.70
CA LEU A 75 6.22 -1.58 13.91
C LEU A 75 6.05 -0.73 15.18
N GLY A 76 6.61 0.48 15.21
CA GLY A 76 6.42 1.41 16.33
C GLY A 76 4.94 1.75 16.57
N LEU A 77 4.20 2.05 15.50
CA LEU A 77 2.76 2.31 15.56
C LEU A 77 1.97 1.07 15.99
N ALA A 78 2.33 -0.12 15.51
CA ALA A 78 1.67 -1.37 15.88
C ALA A 78 1.77 -1.64 17.40
N VAL A 79 2.92 -1.35 18.02
CA VAL A 79 3.10 -1.47 19.47
C VAL A 79 2.23 -0.45 20.22
N GLY A 80 2.24 0.82 19.80
CA GLY A 80 1.40 1.86 20.43
C GLY A 80 -0.10 1.55 20.34
N ASN A 81 -0.57 1.12 19.17
CA ASN A 81 -1.95 0.70 18.95
C ASN A 81 -2.32 -0.53 19.80
N ARG A 82 -1.43 -1.51 19.91
CA ARG A 82 -1.67 -2.71 20.73
C ARG A 82 -1.70 -2.40 22.22
N ALA A 83 -0.86 -1.46 22.68
CA ALA A 83 -0.84 -0.99 24.05
C ALA A 83 -2.01 -0.05 24.40
N GLN A 84 -2.87 0.29 23.42
CA GLN A 84 -3.98 1.24 23.57
C GLN A 84 -3.50 2.62 24.06
N VAL A 85 -2.26 3.00 23.78
CA VAL A 85 -1.70 4.32 24.10
C VAL A 85 -2.02 5.25 22.93
N TRP A 86 -3.26 5.72 22.91
CA TRP A 86 -3.78 6.62 21.89
C TRP A 86 -3.56 8.08 22.32
N ASN A 87 -2.30 8.52 22.42
CA ASN A 87 -1.97 9.94 22.63
C ASN A 87 -1.35 10.57 21.36
N ILE A 88 -1.92 10.20 20.20
CA ILE A 88 -1.50 10.69 18.87
C ILE A 88 -2.43 11.81 18.36
N GLY A 89 -3.25 12.40 19.25
CA GLY A 89 -4.17 13.50 18.90
C GLY A 89 -5.24 13.10 17.88
N ALA A 90 -6.17 12.24 18.29
CA ALA A 90 -7.45 12.07 17.60
C ALA A 90 -8.47 13.10 18.09
#